data_AF-A0AAV2VQU8-F1
#
_entry.id   AF-A0AAV2VQU8-F1
#
_cell.length_a   1.000
_cell.length_b   1.000
_cell.length_c   1.000
_cell.angle_alpha   90.00
_cell.angle_beta   90.00
_cell.angle_gamma   90.00
#
_symmetry.space_group_name_H-M   'P 1'
#
loop_
_entity.id
_entity.type
_entity.pdbx_description
1 polymer ?
#
loop_
_entity_poly.entity_id
_entity_poly.type
_entity_poly.pdbx_seq_one_letter_code
_entity_poly.pdbx_strand_id
1 'polypeptide(L)'
;MSRFSSVESDLHITISQQIIKNADIGDLLKRELPDHLSNLSNNLCSVSELIEIQSFIDLNTNKLKNNVTIGIRLSGGIAMFSKKSGIAIGEIERLLNSGNFEELVCSLAKVTGRQETWFSEGRVFYNERQISNFRRQNLAMLVGCIDNYPSFVELLSQELGRIKTHYVKVLEGANTPHGSRIGRLLEQILGIQAGALDLPQDKFERVLKMIE
;
A
#
# COMPACT_ATOMS: atom_id res chain seq x y z
N MET A 1 -18.08 -1.25 42.84
CA MET A 1 -17.44 -2.21 41.91
C MET A 1 -18.37 -2.38 40.73
N SER A 2 -18.17 -1.57 39.68
CA SER A 2 -18.94 -1.68 38.44
C SER A 2 -18.48 -2.93 37.70
N ARG A 3 -19.40 -3.87 37.47
CA ARG A 3 -19.15 -5.00 36.58
C ARG A 3 -19.20 -4.43 35.16
N PHE A 4 -18.06 -4.38 34.50
CA PHE A 4 -18.02 -4.24 33.05
C PHE A 4 -19.03 -5.23 32.46
N SER A 5 -19.89 -4.76 31.54
CA SER A 5 -20.67 -5.72 30.74
C SER A 5 -19.68 -6.58 29.96
N SER A 6 -19.98 -7.87 29.71
CA SER A 6 -19.02 -8.77 29.05
C SER A 6 -18.49 -8.19 27.74
N VAL A 7 -19.31 -7.43 27.03
CA VAL A 7 -18.99 -6.72 25.78
C VAL A 7 -17.93 -5.63 25.99
N GLU A 8 -18.02 -4.84 27.06
CA GLU A 8 -17.01 -3.80 27.35
C GLU A 8 -15.65 -4.43 27.69
N SER A 9 -15.67 -5.51 28.47
CA SER A 9 -14.44 -6.23 28.82
C SER A 9 -13.78 -6.83 27.58
N ASP A 10 -14.57 -7.44 26.68
CA ASP A 10 -14.05 -8.04 25.45
C ASP A 10 -13.47 -6.97 24.49
N LEU A 11 -14.14 -5.82 24.37
CA LEU A 11 -13.68 -4.72 23.52
C LEU A 11 -12.40 -4.07 24.08
N HIS A 12 -12.33 -3.85 25.39
CA HIS A 12 -11.14 -3.32 26.06
C HIS A 12 -9.93 -4.23 25.88
N ILE A 13 -10.11 -5.54 26.07
CA ILE A 13 -9.05 -6.55 25.83
C ILE A 13 -8.60 -6.52 24.37
N THR A 14 -9.55 -6.46 23.42
CA THR A 14 -9.24 -6.44 21.98
C THR A 14 -8.41 -5.21 21.60
N ILE A 15 -8.85 -4.02 22.02
CA ILE A 15 -8.13 -2.76 21.79
C ILE A 15 -6.73 -2.82 22.38
N SER A 16 -6.59 -3.26 23.63
CA SER A 16 -5.31 -3.35 24.32
C SER A 16 -4.34 -4.28 23.58
N GLN A 17 -4.82 -5.43 23.10
CA GLN A 17 -4.00 -6.35 22.31
C GLN A 17 -3.59 -5.77 20.96
N GLN A 18 -4.44 -5.00 20.30
CA GLN A 18 -4.12 -4.36 19.02
C GLN A 18 -3.05 -3.26 19.18
N ILE A 19 -3.14 -2.46 20.24
CA ILE A 19 -2.14 -1.44 20.58
C ILE A 19 -0.77 -2.09 20.83
N ILE A 20 -0.73 -3.18 21.61
CA ILE A 20 0.52 -3.91 21.89
C ILE A 20 1.12 -4.50 20.61
N LYS A 21 0.28 -4.99 19.69
CA LYS A 21 0.74 -5.60 18.43
C LYS A 21 1.23 -4.57 17.39
N ASN A 22 0.90 -3.30 17.56
CA ASN A 22 1.21 -2.26 16.58
C ASN A 22 1.64 -0.97 17.29
N ALA A 23 2.94 -0.84 17.51
CA ALA A 23 3.54 0.30 18.22
C ALA A 23 3.19 1.65 17.56
N ASP A 24 3.19 1.72 16.22
CA ASP A 24 2.82 2.92 15.46
C ASP A 24 1.38 3.38 15.77
N ILE A 25 0.44 2.44 15.91
CA ILE A 25 -0.95 2.75 16.28
C ILE A 25 -1.02 3.25 17.73
N GLY A 26 -0.23 2.67 18.63
CA GLY A 26 -0.12 3.14 20.02
C GLY A 26 0.39 4.58 20.10
N ASP A 27 1.41 4.92 19.33
CA ASP A 27 1.96 6.28 19.27
C ASP A 27 0.98 7.26 18.61
N LEU A 28 0.25 6.83 17.57
CA LEU A 28 -0.83 7.62 16.96
C LEU A 28 -1.97 7.90 17.94
N LEU A 29 -2.42 6.90 18.70
CA LEU A 29 -3.43 7.09 19.73
C LEU A 29 -2.97 8.06 20.81
N LYS A 30 -1.72 7.93 21.27
CA LYS A 30 -1.13 8.83 22.26
C LYS A 30 -1.09 10.28 21.78
N ARG A 31 -0.88 10.50 20.49
CA ARG A 31 -0.79 11.85 19.90
C ARG A 31 -2.17 12.45 19.60
N GLU A 32 -3.09 11.67 19.05
CA GLU A 32 -4.36 12.17 18.52
C GLU A 32 -5.52 12.05 19.53
N LEU A 33 -5.46 11.08 20.46
CA LEU A 33 -6.48 10.79 21.49
C LEU A 33 -5.84 10.51 22.87
N PRO A 34 -5.04 11.44 23.43
CA PRO A 34 -4.29 11.22 24.67
C PRO A 34 -5.20 10.92 25.89
N ASP A 35 -6.35 11.58 25.98
CA ASP A 35 -7.30 11.40 27.08
C ASP A 35 -7.94 10.01 27.04
N HIS A 36 -8.35 9.55 25.85
CA HIS A 36 -8.88 8.20 25.64
C HIS A 36 -7.85 7.12 26.01
N LEU A 37 -6.57 7.31 25.67
CA LEU A 37 -5.52 6.35 26.02
C LEU A 37 -5.24 6.30 27.53
N SER A 38 -5.32 7.45 28.20
CA SER A 38 -5.23 7.54 29.66
C SER A 38 -6.41 6.82 30.33
N ASN A 39 -7.63 7.05 29.84
CA ASN A 39 -8.83 6.38 30.35
C ASN A 39 -8.78 4.87 30.10
N LEU A 40 -8.27 4.44 28.94
CA LEU A 40 -8.09 3.03 28.62
C LEU A 40 -7.14 2.35 29.61
N SER A 41 -5.99 2.98 29.87
CA SER A 41 -4.96 2.48 30.80
C SER A 41 -5.45 2.38 32.25
N ASN A 42 -6.37 3.25 32.64
CA ASN A 42 -6.96 3.29 33.98
C ASN A 42 -8.24 2.45 34.11
N ASN A 43 -8.67 1.74 33.04
CA ASN A 43 -9.96 1.03 32.98
C ASN A 43 -11.16 1.94 33.28
N LEU A 44 -11.13 3.18 32.80
CA LEU A 44 -12.17 4.20 33.00
C LEU A 44 -12.98 4.52 31.75
N CYS A 45 -12.70 3.88 30.60
CA CYS A 45 -13.42 4.13 29.37
C CYS A 45 -14.90 3.70 29.46
N SER A 46 -15.77 4.59 29.00
CA SER A 46 -17.14 4.28 28.59
C SER A 46 -17.16 3.42 27.33
N VAL A 47 -18.29 2.75 27.06
CA VAL A 47 -18.52 2.00 25.80
C VAL A 47 -18.29 2.90 24.58
N SER A 48 -18.77 4.14 24.62
CA SER A 48 -18.61 5.10 23.52
C SER A 48 -17.14 5.42 23.24
N GLU A 49 -16.34 5.63 24.29
CA GLU A 49 -14.90 5.87 24.14
C GLU A 49 -14.19 4.64 23.56
N LEU A 50 -14.56 3.43 24.00
CA LEU A 50 -14.00 2.18 23.43
C LEU A 50 -14.35 2.05 21.94
N ILE A 51 -15.57 2.39 21.53
CA ILE A 51 -15.98 2.36 20.11
C ILE A 51 -15.20 3.40 19.29
N GLU A 52 -14.98 4.60 19.82
CA GLU A 52 -14.19 5.65 19.17
C GLU A 52 -12.73 5.21 18.99
N ILE A 53 -12.12 4.65 20.03
CA ILE A 53 -10.76 4.10 19.97
C ILE A 53 -10.69 2.98 18.93
N GLN A 54 -11.63 2.02 18.94
CA GLN A 54 -11.64 0.93 17.96
C GLN A 54 -11.76 1.45 16.53
N SER A 55 -12.66 2.40 16.29
CA SER A 55 -12.86 3.02 14.98
C SER A 55 -11.60 3.73 14.50
N PHE A 56 -10.88 4.40 15.41
CA PHE A 56 -9.60 5.04 15.13
C PHE A 56 -8.52 3.99 14.78
N ILE A 57 -8.42 2.90 15.55
CA ILE A 57 -7.47 1.80 15.29
C ILE A 57 -7.75 1.18 13.92
N ASP A 58 -9.01 0.85 13.63
CA ASP A 58 -9.40 0.22 12.36
C ASP A 58 -9.09 1.11 11.17
N LEU A 59 -9.40 2.41 11.26
CA LEU A 59 -9.10 3.36 10.21
C LEU A 59 -7.58 3.44 9.96
N ASN A 60 -6.77 3.58 11.00
CA ASN A 60 -5.33 3.74 10.84
C ASN A 60 -4.63 2.42 10.43
N THR A 61 -5.10 1.27 10.91
CA THR A 61 -4.65 -0.05 10.45
C THR A 61 -4.91 -0.22 8.96
N ASN A 62 -6.11 0.14 8.49
CA ASN A 62 -6.47 0.04 7.08
C ASN A 62 -5.64 1.00 6.21
N LYS A 63 -5.37 2.20 6.69
CA LYS A 63 -4.47 3.16 6.01
C LYS A 63 -3.06 2.60 5.87
N LEU A 64 -2.50 2.06 6.95
CA LEU A 64 -1.16 1.46 6.94
C LEU A 64 -1.11 0.24 6.02
N LYS A 65 -2.08 -0.67 6.11
CA LYS A 65 -2.22 -1.82 5.20
C LYS A 65 -2.21 -1.40 3.74
N ASN A 66 -2.97 -0.36 3.40
CA ASN A 66 -3.02 0.16 2.04
C ASN A 66 -1.66 0.73 1.61
N ASN A 67 -1.00 1.53 2.45
CA ASN A 67 0.31 2.09 2.13
C ASN A 67 1.37 1.01 1.91
N VAL A 68 1.38 -0.03 2.73
CA VAL A 68 2.26 -1.20 2.58
C VAL A 68 1.95 -1.92 1.27
N THR A 69 0.67 -2.13 0.96
CA THR A 69 0.23 -2.75 -0.30
C THR A 69 0.70 -1.94 -1.51
N ILE A 70 0.60 -0.61 -1.44
CA ILE A 70 1.13 0.30 -2.46
C ILE A 70 2.64 0.15 -2.57
N GLY A 71 3.37 0.14 -1.45
CA GLY A 71 4.82 -0.07 -1.43
C GLY A 71 5.23 -1.37 -2.13
N ILE A 72 4.50 -2.45 -1.88
CA ILE A 72 4.70 -3.73 -2.55
C ILE A 72 4.46 -3.59 -4.07
N ARG A 73 3.41 -2.86 -4.49
CA ARG A 73 3.18 -2.56 -5.91
C ARG A 73 4.31 -1.73 -6.51
N LEU A 74 4.80 -0.70 -5.82
CA LEU A 74 5.96 0.10 -6.24
C LEU A 74 7.23 -0.75 -6.41
N SER A 75 7.34 -1.83 -5.64
CA SER A 75 8.45 -2.79 -5.76
C SER A 75 8.31 -3.74 -6.97
N GLY A 76 7.17 -3.74 -7.66
CA GLY A 76 6.82 -4.64 -8.75
C GLY A 76 5.83 -5.76 -8.37
N GLY A 77 5.17 -5.66 -7.21
CA GLY A 77 4.25 -6.67 -6.67
C GLY A 77 4.93 -7.67 -5.73
N ILE A 78 4.13 -8.55 -5.11
CA ILE A 78 4.57 -9.46 -4.03
C ILE A 78 5.77 -10.32 -4.45
N ALA A 79 5.74 -10.94 -5.63
CA ALA A 79 6.84 -11.79 -6.09
C ALA A 79 8.16 -11.03 -6.26
N MET A 80 8.11 -9.78 -6.75
CA MET A 80 9.30 -8.95 -6.90
C MET A 80 9.79 -8.42 -5.56
N PHE A 81 8.87 -8.03 -4.68
CA PHE A 81 9.20 -7.61 -3.33
C PHE A 81 9.88 -8.76 -2.58
N SER A 82 9.31 -9.96 -2.59
CA SER A 82 9.89 -11.17 -1.99
C SER A 82 11.31 -11.43 -2.47
N LYS A 83 11.55 -11.35 -3.79
CA LYS A 83 12.89 -11.51 -4.36
C LYS A 83 13.88 -10.45 -3.86
N LYS A 84 13.44 -9.20 -3.69
CA LYS A 84 14.31 -8.07 -3.30
C LYS A 84 14.54 -7.98 -1.79
N SER A 85 13.54 -8.33 -0.97
CA SER A 85 13.61 -8.26 0.50
C SER A 85 14.14 -9.56 1.12
N GLY A 86 14.03 -10.69 0.43
CA GLY A 86 14.34 -12.01 0.97
C GLY A 86 13.21 -12.62 1.81
N ILE A 87 12.09 -11.91 1.99
CA ILE A 87 10.92 -12.41 2.74
C ILE A 87 10.12 -13.35 1.82
N ALA A 88 9.74 -14.53 2.30
CA ALA A 88 8.94 -15.47 1.54
C ALA A 88 7.54 -14.92 1.22
N ILE A 89 6.98 -15.28 0.05
CA ILE A 89 5.65 -14.82 -0.39
C ILE A 89 4.56 -15.11 0.66
N GLY A 90 4.51 -16.34 1.19
CA GLY A 90 3.51 -16.70 2.20
C GLY A 90 3.66 -15.92 3.49
N GLU A 91 4.89 -15.49 3.84
CA GLU A 91 5.14 -14.67 5.01
C GLU A 91 4.67 -13.23 4.80
N ILE A 92 4.89 -12.67 3.60
CA ILE A 92 4.35 -11.35 3.22
C ILE A 92 2.83 -11.33 3.33
N GLU A 93 2.15 -12.36 2.80
CA GLU A 93 0.69 -12.49 2.86
C GLU A 93 0.20 -12.65 4.30
N ARG A 94 0.89 -13.44 5.13
CA ARG A 94 0.59 -13.60 6.55
C ARG A 94 0.68 -12.26 7.29
N LEU A 95 1.77 -11.52 7.12
CA LEU A 95 1.99 -10.22 7.75
C LEU A 95 0.91 -9.21 7.33
N LEU A 96 0.61 -9.10 6.03
CA LEU A 96 -0.47 -8.25 5.49
C LEU A 96 -1.85 -8.54 6.10
N ASN A 97 -2.13 -9.81 6.42
CA ASN A 97 -3.41 -10.23 7.00
C ASN A 97 -3.45 -10.08 8.52
N SER A 98 -2.31 -10.22 9.19
CA SER A 98 -2.19 -10.11 10.65
C SER A 98 -2.31 -8.68 11.19
N GLY A 99 -2.13 -7.66 10.34
CA GLY A 99 -2.09 -6.26 10.79
C GLY A 99 -0.75 -5.83 11.40
N ASN A 100 0.25 -6.72 11.45
CA ASN A 100 1.63 -6.39 11.82
C ASN A 100 2.41 -6.05 10.55
N PHE A 101 2.75 -4.76 10.42
CA PHE A 101 3.35 -4.21 9.21
C PHE A 101 4.80 -3.78 9.38
N GLU A 102 5.34 -3.77 10.59
CA GLU A 102 6.66 -3.19 10.91
C GLU A 102 7.77 -3.81 10.05
N GLU A 103 7.85 -5.14 10.00
CA GLU A 103 8.83 -5.85 9.18
C GLU A 103 8.69 -5.53 7.68
N LEU A 104 7.44 -5.40 7.21
CA LEU A 104 7.15 -5.05 5.82
C LEU A 104 7.55 -3.60 5.52
N VAL A 105 7.27 -2.66 6.42
CA VAL A 105 7.62 -1.23 6.29
C VAL A 105 9.13 -1.06 6.23
N CYS A 106 9.87 -1.64 7.18
CA CYS A 106 11.33 -1.61 7.21
C CYS A 106 11.95 -2.18 5.93
N SER A 107 11.40 -3.31 5.44
CA SER A 107 11.87 -3.94 4.21
C SER A 107 11.51 -3.13 2.96
N LEU A 108 10.33 -2.53 2.92
CA LEU A 108 9.88 -1.66 1.83
C LEU A 108 10.71 -0.40 1.74
N ALA A 109 11.03 0.23 2.87
CA ALA A 109 11.90 1.40 2.93
C ALA A 109 13.24 1.12 2.24
N LYS A 110 13.88 -0.01 2.59
CA LYS A 110 15.13 -0.47 1.95
C LYS A 110 14.98 -0.77 0.46
N VAL A 111 13.95 -1.53 0.09
CA VAL A 111 13.74 -1.96 -1.32
C VAL A 111 13.38 -0.80 -2.24
N THR A 112 12.66 0.21 -1.74
CA THR A 112 12.17 1.34 -2.53
C THR A 112 13.01 2.61 -2.38
N GLY A 113 13.96 2.65 -1.44
CA GLY A 113 14.74 3.84 -1.10
C GLY A 113 13.90 4.95 -0.47
N ARG A 114 12.74 4.62 0.10
CA ARG A 114 11.82 5.58 0.74
C ARG A 114 12.00 5.52 2.25
N GLN A 115 11.70 6.62 2.94
CA GLN A 115 11.67 6.64 4.41
C GLN A 115 10.51 5.79 4.92
N GLU A 116 10.64 5.21 6.11
CA GLU A 116 9.59 4.39 6.73
C GLU A 116 8.29 5.19 6.95
N THR A 117 8.43 6.48 7.30
CA THR A 117 7.31 7.44 7.43
C THR A 117 6.51 7.62 6.14
N TRP A 118 7.09 7.28 4.97
CA TRP A 118 6.35 7.24 3.71
C TRP A 118 5.16 6.26 3.79
N PHE A 119 5.31 5.17 4.54
CA PHE A 119 4.32 4.12 4.68
C PHE A 119 3.40 4.32 5.90
N SER A 120 3.88 4.98 6.97
CA SER A 120 3.12 5.14 8.21
C SER A 120 2.33 6.45 8.34
N GLU A 121 2.64 7.51 7.58
CA GLU A 121 1.97 8.81 7.75
C GLU A 121 0.92 9.16 6.68
N GLY A 122 -0.35 9.27 7.10
CA GLY A 122 -1.32 10.34 6.74
C GLY A 122 -1.52 10.83 5.29
N ARG A 123 -1.20 10.08 4.24
CA ARG A 123 -1.33 10.54 2.84
C ARG A 123 -2.78 10.55 2.34
N VAL A 124 -3.04 11.35 1.30
CA VAL A 124 -4.28 11.28 0.51
C VAL A 124 -4.48 9.85 0.02
N PHE A 125 -5.55 9.22 0.50
CA PHE A 125 -5.80 7.80 0.35
C PHE A 125 -6.39 7.48 -1.03
N TYR A 126 -5.72 6.58 -1.76
CA TYR A 126 -6.32 5.89 -2.90
C TYR A 126 -6.33 4.40 -2.60
N ASN A 127 -7.52 3.78 -2.65
CA ASN A 127 -7.62 2.34 -2.48
C ASN A 127 -7.06 1.60 -3.70
N GLU A 128 -6.86 0.30 -3.55
CA GLU A 128 -6.28 -0.55 -4.60
C GLU A 128 -7.03 -0.44 -5.94
N ARG A 129 -8.37 -0.36 -5.88
CA ARG A 129 -9.23 -0.25 -7.07
C ARG A 129 -9.00 1.08 -7.79
N GLN A 130 -8.88 2.19 -7.06
CA GLN A 130 -8.59 3.50 -7.63
C GLN A 130 -7.21 3.49 -8.32
N ILE A 131 -6.19 2.97 -7.66
CA ILE A 131 -4.83 2.89 -8.23
C ILE A 131 -4.80 2.01 -9.48
N SER A 132 -5.47 0.86 -9.46
CA SER A 132 -5.59 0.00 -10.64
C SER A 132 -6.31 0.71 -11.79
N ASN A 133 -7.32 1.52 -11.50
CA ASN A 133 -7.98 2.34 -12.51
C ASN A 133 -7.07 3.42 -13.08
N PHE A 134 -6.34 4.14 -12.22
CA PHE A 134 -5.35 5.13 -12.65
C PHE A 134 -4.31 4.52 -13.58
N ARG A 135 -3.73 3.38 -13.18
CA ARG A 135 -2.78 2.63 -14.00
C ARG A 135 -3.34 2.29 -15.37
N ARG A 136 -4.58 1.78 -15.43
CA ARG A 136 -5.23 1.48 -16.70
C ARG A 136 -5.37 2.72 -17.58
N GLN A 137 -5.84 3.83 -17.03
CA GLN A 137 -6.01 5.09 -17.78
C GLN A 137 -4.68 5.63 -18.28
N ASN A 138 -3.67 5.64 -17.42
CA ASN A 138 -2.33 6.12 -17.72
C ASN A 138 -1.62 5.25 -18.76
N LEU A 139 -1.80 3.93 -18.71
CA LEU A 139 -1.29 3.02 -19.74
C LEU A 139 -1.96 3.26 -21.09
N ALA A 140 -3.29 3.45 -21.13
CA ALA A 140 -4.00 3.76 -22.37
C ALA A 140 -3.52 5.09 -22.98
N MET A 141 -3.31 6.11 -22.15
CA MET A 141 -2.76 7.40 -22.59
C MET A 141 -1.33 7.25 -23.12
N LEU A 142 -0.47 6.53 -22.40
CA LEU A 142 0.91 6.26 -22.83
C LEU A 142 0.94 5.59 -24.20
N VAL A 143 0.12 4.55 -24.43
CA VAL A 143 0.05 3.86 -25.73
C VAL A 143 -0.31 4.83 -26.86
N GLY A 144 -1.15 5.83 -26.60
CA GLY A 144 -1.52 6.86 -27.57
C GLY A 144 -0.41 7.88 -27.91
N CYS A 145 0.60 8.01 -27.07
CA CYS A 145 1.71 8.98 -27.24
C CYS A 145 2.98 8.36 -27.83
N ILE A 146 3.03 7.05 -28.07
CA ILE A 146 4.24 6.38 -28.56
C ILE A 146 4.24 6.37 -30.09
N ASP A 147 5.01 7.29 -30.68
CA ASP A 147 5.14 7.45 -32.14
C ASP A 147 5.73 6.22 -32.84
N ASN A 148 6.57 5.43 -32.16
CA ASN A 148 7.15 4.18 -32.68
C ASN A 148 6.73 2.97 -31.83
N TYR A 149 5.42 2.75 -31.76
CA TYR A 149 4.80 1.68 -30.98
C TYR A 149 5.38 0.28 -31.26
N PRO A 150 5.68 -0.13 -32.52
CA PRO A 150 6.29 -1.42 -32.80
C PRO A 150 7.66 -1.63 -32.12
N SER A 151 8.58 -0.65 -32.21
CA SER A 151 9.90 -0.75 -31.58
C SER A 151 9.81 -0.73 -30.05
N PHE A 152 8.87 0.03 -29.48
CA PHE A 152 8.60 0.01 -28.05
C PHE A 152 8.11 -1.36 -27.57
N VAL A 153 7.15 -1.95 -28.29
CA VAL A 153 6.62 -3.29 -28.02
C VAL A 153 7.71 -4.36 -28.15
N GLU A 154 8.64 -4.22 -29.09
CA GLU A 154 9.75 -5.14 -29.28
C GLU A 154 10.75 -5.07 -28.11
N LEU A 155 11.16 -3.87 -27.71
CA LEU A 155 12.03 -3.64 -26.54
C LEU A 155 11.40 -4.23 -25.26
N LEU A 156 10.11 -3.95 -25.03
CA LEU A 156 9.36 -4.53 -23.91
C LEU A 156 9.27 -6.05 -24.00
N SER A 157 9.03 -6.59 -25.19
CA SER A 157 8.93 -8.04 -25.38
C SER A 157 10.22 -8.78 -25.01
N GLN A 158 11.39 -8.15 -25.23
CA GLN A 158 12.68 -8.71 -24.84
C GLN A 158 12.84 -8.71 -23.31
N GLU A 159 12.47 -7.63 -22.62
CA GLU A 159 12.56 -7.48 -21.17
C GLU A 159 11.57 -8.35 -20.38
N LEU A 160 10.41 -8.63 -20.97
CA LEU A 160 9.32 -9.34 -20.29
C LEU A 160 9.52 -10.86 -20.23
N GLY A 161 10.32 -11.45 -21.12
CA GLY A 161 10.58 -12.90 -21.15
C GLY A 161 9.30 -13.75 -20.98
N ARG A 162 9.24 -14.56 -19.91
CA ARG A 162 8.12 -15.49 -19.64
C ARG A 162 6.77 -14.83 -19.32
N ILE A 163 6.72 -13.53 -19.01
CA ILE A 163 5.47 -12.83 -18.68
C ILE A 163 4.88 -12.03 -19.86
N LYS A 164 5.42 -12.21 -21.07
CA LYS A 164 4.96 -11.54 -22.31
C LYS A 164 3.46 -11.69 -22.59
N THR A 165 2.87 -12.83 -22.26
CA THR A 165 1.41 -13.07 -22.47
C THR A 165 0.51 -12.21 -21.57
N HIS A 166 1.04 -11.71 -20.45
CA HIS A 166 0.32 -10.81 -19.55
C HIS A 166 0.45 -9.34 -19.94
N TYR A 167 1.44 -9.00 -20.76
CA TYR A 167 1.72 -7.62 -21.14
C TYR A 167 0.63 -7.00 -22.00
N VAL A 168 0.16 -7.71 -23.03
CA VAL A 168 -0.93 -7.22 -23.90
C VAL A 168 -2.14 -6.89 -23.04
N LYS A 169 -2.50 -7.80 -22.12
CA LYS A 169 -3.58 -7.58 -21.16
C LYS A 169 -3.35 -6.36 -20.27
N VAL A 170 -2.12 -6.11 -19.83
CA VAL A 170 -1.79 -4.94 -19.00
C VAL A 170 -1.87 -3.65 -19.79
N LEU A 171 -1.41 -3.62 -21.06
CA LEU A 171 -1.57 -2.45 -21.93
C LEU A 171 -3.05 -2.13 -22.22
N GLU A 172 -3.87 -3.16 -22.37
CA GLU A 172 -5.33 -3.04 -22.47
C GLU A 172 -5.98 -2.66 -21.13
N GLY A 173 -5.20 -2.52 -20.06
CA GLY A 173 -5.68 -2.09 -18.75
C GLY A 173 -6.28 -3.19 -17.88
N ALA A 174 -6.14 -4.46 -18.25
CA ALA A 174 -6.64 -5.57 -17.47
C ALA A 174 -5.86 -5.72 -16.15
N ASN A 175 -6.59 -6.08 -15.08
CA ASN A 175 -5.96 -6.44 -13.81
C ASN A 175 -5.31 -7.83 -13.94
N THR A 176 -3.99 -7.90 -13.80
CA THR A 176 -3.25 -9.17 -13.86
C THR A 176 -2.30 -9.30 -12.66
N PRO A 177 -1.98 -10.53 -12.21
CA PRO A 177 -1.02 -10.74 -11.12
C PRO A 177 0.37 -10.14 -11.39
N HIS A 178 0.72 -9.95 -12.67
CA HIS A 178 1.99 -9.37 -13.11
C HIS A 178 1.91 -7.88 -13.42
N GLY A 179 0.73 -7.25 -13.28
CA GLY A 179 0.49 -5.87 -13.70
C GLY A 179 1.40 -4.85 -13.03
N SER A 180 1.72 -5.05 -11.75
CA SER A 180 2.66 -4.17 -11.04
C SER A 180 4.10 -4.34 -11.54
N ARG A 181 4.54 -5.57 -11.82
CA ARG A 181 5.88 -5.82 -12.38
C ARG A 181 6.01 -5.19 -13.76
N ILE A 182 5.02 -5.41 -14.62
CA ILE A 182 5.00 -4.88 -15.98
C ILE A 182 4.94 -3.35 -15.95
N GLY A 183 4.12 -2.76 -15.09
CA GLY A 183 4.07 -1.30 -14.90
C GLY A 183 5.42 -0.71 -14.47
N ARG A 184 6.15 -1.35 -13.54
CA ARG A 184 7.49 -0.89 -13.14
C ARG A 184 8.54 -1.04 -14.25
N LEU A 185 8.47 -2.10 -15.05
CA LEU A 185 9.34 -2.26 -16.21
C LEU A 185 9.07 -1.18 -17.26
N LEU A 186 7.81 -0.88 -17.54
CA LEU A 186 7.42 0.20 -18.44
C LEU A 186 7.99 1.54 -17.99
N GLU A 187 7.81 1.89 -16.71
CA GLU A 187 8.34 3.13 -16.16
C GLU A 187 9.87 3.21 -16.26
N GLN A 188 10.56 2.11 -16.00
CA GLN A 188 12.01 2.05 -16.14
C GLN A 188 12.46 2.27 -17.59
N ILE A 189 11.80 1.62 -18.55
CA ILE A 189 12.10 1.76 -19.99
C ILE A 189 11.88 3.20 -20.47
N LEU A 190 10.83 3.84 -19.96
CA LEU A 190 10.47 5.23 -20.27
C LEU A 190 11.29 6.25 -19.49
N GLY A 191 12.17 5.82 -18.58
CA GLY A 191 12.96 6.72 -17.73
C GLY A 191 12.13 7.53 -16.72
N ILE A 192 10.92 7.10 -16.38
CA ILE A 192 10.05 7.79 -15.41
C ILE A 192 10.11 7.17 -14.02
N GLN A 193 9.73 7.97 -13.03
CA GLN A 193 9.76 7.54 -11.64
C GLN A 193 8.86 6.32 -11.40
N ALA A 194 9.39 5.37 -10.61
CA ALA A 194 8.62 4.23 -10.11
C ALA A 194 7.34 4.70 -9.37
N GLY A 195 6.18 4.34 -9.89
CA GLY A 195 4.87 4.77 -9.37
C GLY A 195 4.16 5.82 -10.20
N ALA A 196 4.79 6.39 -11.23
CA ALA A 196 4.17 7.40 -12.08
C ALA A 196 2.84 6.92 -12.70
N LEU A 197 2.78 5.68 -13.20
CA LEU A 197 1.57 5.10 -13.76
C LEU A 197 0.45 4.94 -12.72
N ASP A 198 0.77 4.94 -11.42
CA ASP A 198 -0.21 4.77 -10.34
C ASP A 198 -0.79 6.10 -9.85
N LEU A 199 -0.38 7.23 -10.44
CA LEU A 199 -0.85 8.56 -10.09
C LEU A 199 -2.21 8.85 -10.72
N PRO A 200 -3.05 9.71 -10.09
CA PRO A 200 -4.18 10.33 -10.77
C PRO A 200 -3.79 10.89 -12.14
N GLN A 201 -4.71 10.79 -13.11
CA GLN A 201 -4.43 11.09 -14.52
C GLN A 201 -3.86 12.51 -14.72
N ASP A 202 -4.40 13.52 -14.04
CA ASP A 202 -3.95 14.91 -14.09
C ASP A 202 -2.49 15.10 -13.63
N LYS A 203 -2.02 14.24 -12.73
CA LYS A 203 -0.62 14.24 -12.28
C LYS A 203 0.28 13.48 -13.24
N PHE A 204 -0.22 12.38 -13.81
CA PHE A 204 0.53 11.59 -14.78
C PHE A 204 0.74 12.35 -16.11
N GLU A 205 -0.24 13.14 -16.56
CA GLU A 205 -0.10 14.04 -17.73
C GLU A 205 1.08 15.00 -17.57
N ARG A 206 1.35 15.48 -16.35
CA ARG A 206 2.52 16.34 -16.08
C ARG A 206 3.83 15.57 -16.20
N VAL A 207 3.83 14.28 -15.85
CA VAL A 207 5.01 13.42 -16.02
C VAL A 207 5.30 13.23 -17.49
N LEU A 208 4.28 12.98 -18.33
CA LEU A 208 4.47 12.81 -19.78
C LEU A 208 5.10 14.03 -20.44
N LYS A 209 4.66 15.25 -20.07
CA LYS A 209 5.23 16.51 -20.56
C LYS A 209 6.70 16.74 -20.19
N MET A 210 7.26 15.94 -19.28
CA MET A 210 8.69 16.03 -18.91
C MET A 210 9.56 15.04 -19.69
N ILE A 211 8.95 14.16 -20.50
CA ILE A 211 9.65 13.15 -21.33
C ILE A 211 9.66 13.58 -22.81
N GLU A 212 8.70 14.42 -23.22
CA GLU A 212 8.69 15.16 -24.49
C GLU A 212 9.79 16.23 -24.54
#